data_AF-A0A972WXL1-F1
#
_entry.id   AF-A0A972WXL1-F1
#
_cell.length_a   1.000
_cell.length_b   1.000
_cell.length_c   1.000
_cell.angle_alpha   90.00
_cell.angle_beta   90.00
_cell.angle_gamma   90.00
#
_symmetry.space_group_name_H-M   'P 1'
#
loop_
_entity.id
_entity.type
_entity.pdbx_description
1 polymer ?
#
loop_
_entity_poly.entity_id
_entity_poly.type
_entity_poly.pdbx_seq_one_letter_code
_entity_poly.pdbx_strand_id
1 'polypeptide(L)' 'ARISAQVLVVGISSDILYPTYQQKQIQQTINETGGSCEYFEIDSPHGHDAFLINLDQVGKPVATFLQKHAL' A
#
# COMPACT_ATOMS: atom_id res chain seq x y z
N ALA A 1 17.14 -9.81 -3.12
CA ALA A 1 16.57 -8.47 -3.37
C ALA A 1 17.38 -7.41 -2.63
N ARG A 2 17.40 -6.16 -3.13
CA ARG A 2 17.95 -5.00 -2.37
C ARG A 2 17.03 -4.59 -1.21
N ILE A 3 15.72 -4.76 -1.38
CA ILE A 3 14.72 -4.58 -0.32
C ILE A 3 14.53 -5.93 0.37
N SER A 4 14.84 -6.00 1.67
CA SER A 4 14.71 -7.23 2.49
C SER A 4 13.57 -7.18 3.51
N ALA A 5 12.98 -6.00 3.73
CA ALA A 5 11.82 -5.84 4.59
C ALA A 5 10.56 -6.43 3.95
N GLN A 6 9.59 -6.83 4.78
CA GLN A 6 8.21 -7.01 4.33
C GLN A 6 7.66 -5.63 3.95
N VAL A 7 6.97 -5.52 2.83
CA VAL A 7 6.42 -4.24 2.34
C VAL A 7 4.91 -4.34 2.17
N LEU A 8 4.20 -3.28 2.59
CA LEU A 8 2.81 -3.03 2.23
C LEU A 8 2.78 -1.76 1.36
N VAL A 9 2.19 -1.86 0.18
CA VAL A 9 1.84 -0.71 -0.66
C VAL A 9 0.34 -0.48 -0.57
N VAL A 10 -0.07 0.76 -0.34
CA VAL A 10 -1.48 1.16 -0.31
C VAL A 10 -1.74 2.16 -1.43
N GLY A 11 -2.73 1.88 -2.28
CA GLY A 11 -3.26 2.81 -3.29
C GLY A 11 -4.63 3.35 -2.91
N ILE A 12 -5.03 4.46 -3.53
CA ILE A 12 -6.33 5.11 -3.32
C ILE A 12 -7.03 5.21 -4.67
N SER A 13 -8.25 4.65 -4.79
CA SER A 13 -8.97 4.52 -6.07
C SER A 13 -9.14 5.84 -6.84
N SER A 14 -9.29 6.96 -6.12
CA SER A 14 -9.51 8.29 -6.69
C SER A 14 -8.29 9.21 -6.70
N ASP A 15 -7.10 8.74 -6.30
CA ASP A 15 -5.89 9.57 -6.33
C ASP A 15 -5.45 9.82 -7.77
N ILE A 16 -5.47 11.10 -8.17
CA ILE A 16 -5.04 11.56 -9.50
C ILE A 16 -3.58 12.03 -9.52
N LEU A 17 -3.00 12.35 -8.35
CA LEU A 17 -1.62 12.80 -8.23
C LEU A 17 -0.67 11.60 -8.26
N TYR A 18 -1.06 10.52 -7.60
CA TYR A 18 -0.33 9.25 -7.54
C TYR A 18 -1.29 8.08 -7.83
N PRO A 19 -1.68 7.87 -9.11
CA PRO A 19 -2.73 6.92 -9.45
C PRO A 19 -2.34 5.46 -9.20
N THR A 20 -3.34 4.62 -8.84
CA THR A 20 -3.16 3.23 -8.37
C THR A 20 -2.29 2.34 -9.25
N TYR A 21 -2.18 2.60 -10.56
CA TYR A 21 -1.27 1.86 -11.44
C TYR A 21 0.20 2.04 -11.05
N GLN A 22 0.59 3.20 -10.51
CA GLN A 22 1.95 3.46 -10.03
C GLN A 22 2.24 2.66 -8.75
N GLN A 23 1.27 2.57 -7.83
CA GLN A 23 1.40 1.75 -6.62
C GLN A 23 1.49 0.26 -6.96
N LYS A 24 0.67 -0.21 -7.91
CA LYS A 24 0.76 -1.58 -8.44
C LYS A 24 2.12 -1.84 -9.07
N GLN A 25 2.69 -0.88 -9.81
CA GLN A 25 4.04 -0.98 -10.37
C GLN A 25 5.13 -1.12 -9.30
N ILE A 26 5.03 -0.38 -8.18
CA ILE A 26 5.95 -0.53 -7.03
C ILE A 26 5.88 -1.96 -6.49
N GLN A 27 4.66 -2.45 -6.20
CA GLN A 27 4.49 -3.80 -5.65
C GLN A 27 5.02 -4.89 -6.60
N GLN A 28 4.71 -4.79 -7.90
CA GLN A 28 5.21 -5.71 -8.92
C GLN A 28 6.75 -5.69 -8.97
N THR A 29 7.36 -4.50 -9.03
CA THR A 29 8.82 -4.36 -9.10
C THR A 29 9.53 -4.96 -7.88
N ILE A 30 8.97 -4.76 -6.68
CA ILE A 30 9.55 -5.34 -5.46
C ILE A 30 9.50 -6.88 -5.53
N ASN A 31 8.36 -7.45 -5.93
CA ASN A 31 8.19 -8.90 -6.03
C ASN A 31 9.05 -9.52 -7.14
N GLU A 32 9.12 -8.89 -8.32
CA GLU A 32 9.93 -9.35 -9.45
C GLU A 32 11.44 -9.33 -9.15
N THR A 33 11.89 -8.44 -8.26
CA THR A 33 13.29 -8.37 -7.81
C THR A 33 13.59 -9.25 -6.59
N GLY A 34 12.64 -10.11 -6.20
CA GLY A 34 12.75 -11.11 -5.14
C GLY A 34 12.47 -10.60 -3.72
N GLY A 35 11.81 -9.44 -3.59
CA GLY A 35 11.27 -8.94 -2.32
C GLY A 35 9.89 -9.52 -2.01
N SER A 36 9.31 -9.13 -0.87
CA SER A 36 7.96 -9.52 -0.46
C SER A 36 7.12 -8.27 -0.25
N CYS A 37 6.15 -8.04 -1.14
CA CYS A 37 5.29 -6.88 -1.12
C CYS A 37 3.81 -7.24 -1.32
N GLU A 38 2.99 -6.81 -0.37
CA GLU A 38 1.53 -6.86 -0.40
C GLU A 38 0.97 -5.55 -0.96
N TYR A 39 -0.19 -5.61 -1.63
CA TYR A 39 -0.91 -4.44 -2.13
C TYR A 39 -2.31 -4.39 -1.54
N PHE A 40 -2.74 -3.20 -1.11
CA PHE A 40 -4.10 -2.92 -0.70
C PHE A 40 -4.59 -1.64 -1.40
N GLU A 41 -5.87 -1.58 -1.75
CA GLU A 41 -6.47 -0.40 -2.37
C GLU A 41 -7.61 0.07 -1.48
N ILE A 42 -7.62 1.35 -1.10
CA ILE A 42 -8.73 1.98 -0.40
C ILE A 42 -9.67 2.65 -1.41
N ASP A 43 -10.96 2.60 -1.12
CA ASP A 43 -11.98 3.27 -1.92
C ASP A 43 -12.46 4.53 -1.19
N SER A 44 -11.95 5.68 -1.62
CA SER A 44 -12.28 6.96 -1.02
C SER A 44 -12.48 8.00 -2.12
N PRO A 45 -13.44 8.92 -2.00
CA PRO A 45 -13.60 10.04 -2.93
C PRO A 45 -12.60 11.19 -2.67
N HIS A 46 -11.79 11.11 -1.63
CA HIS A 46 -10.93 12.21 -1.17
C HIS A 46 -9.55 12.27 -1.85
N GLY A 47 -9.33 11.45 -2.88
CA GLY A 47 -8.08 11.41 -3.62
C GLY A 47 -6.88 11.18 -2.71
N HIS A 48 -5.78 11.85 -3.03
CA HIS A 48 -4.52 11.72 -2.31
C HIS A 48 -4.67 11.87 -0.78
N ASP A 49 -5.44 12.85 -0.31
CA ASP A 49 -5.54 13.13 1.12
C ASP A 49 -6.26 12.03 1.93
N ALA A 50 -6.87 11.04 1.28
CA ALA A 50 -7.53 9.94 1.96
C ALA A 50 -6.59 9.17 2.91
N PHE A 51 -5.27 9.11 2.65
CA PHE A 51 -4.35 8.47 3.59
C PHE A 51 -4.24 9.22 4.93
N LEU A 52 -4.55 10.53 4.96
CA LEU A 52 -4.53 11.37 6.16
C LEU A 52 -5.87 11.35 6.91
N ILE A 53 -6.99 11.28 6.18
CA ILE A 53 -8.33 11.53 6.75
C ILE A 53 -9.23 10.29 6.83
N ASN A 54 -9.02 9.26 5.99
CA ASN A 54 -9.76 7.99 6.04
C ASN A 54 -9.01 6.95 6.90
N LEU A 55 -8.80 7.29 8.17
CA LEU A 55 -8.05 6.45 9.12
C LEU A 55 -8.67 5.06 9.32
N ASP A 56 -9.98 4.93 9.16
CA ASP A 56 -10.70 3.66 9.23
C ASP A 56 -10.31 2.70 8.09
N GLN A 57 -10.15 3.23 6.87
CA GLN A 57 -9.77 2.44 5.70
C GLN A 57 -8.27 2.16 5.64
N VAL A 58 -7.43 3.10 6.08
CA VAL A 58 -5.96 2.98 6.04
C VAL A 58 -5.43 2.21 7.25
N GLY A 59 -6.02 2.42 8.42
CA GLY A 59 -5.54 1.85 9.68
C GLY A 59 -5.65 0.33 9.72
N LYS A 60 -6.76 -0.24 9.22
CA LYS A 60 -6.99 -1.68 9.20
C LYS A 60 -5.93 -2.48 8.42
N PRO A 61 -5.60 -2.15 7.16
CA PRO A 61 -4.56 -2.88 6.41
C PRO A 61 -3.17 -2.70 7.04
N VAL A 62 -2.83 -1.51 7.56
CA VAL A 62 -1.56 -1.27 8.26
C VAL A 62 -1.46 -2.12 9.53
N ALA A 63 -2.49 -2.10 10.38
CA ALA A 63 -2.51 -2.90 11.61
C ALA A 63 -2.42 -4.41 11.32
N THR A 64 -3.14 -4.89 10.30
CA THR A 64 -3.11 -6.29 9.87
C THR A 64 -1.72 -6.69 9.40
N PHE A 65 -1.09 -5.84 8.59
CA PHE A 65 0.27 -6.07 8.10
C PHE A 65 1.29 -6.10 9.23
N LEU A 66 1.22 -5.13 10.15
CA LEU A 66 2.11 -5.09 11.32
C LEU A 66 1.90 -6.30 12.24
N GLN A 67 0.65 -6.74 12.46
CA GLN A 67 0.38 -7.93 13.27
C GLN A 67 0.90 -9.21 12.62
N LYS A 68 0.76 -9.34 11.29
CA LYS A 68 1.21 -10.52 10.52
C LYS A 68 2.73 -10.67 10.53
N HIS A 69 3.46 -9.55 10.54
CA HIS A 69 4.92 -9.50 10.43
C HIS A 69 5.61 -8.98 11.70
N ALA A 70 4.87 -8.86 12.81
CA ALA A 70 5.43 -8.66 14.14
C ALA A 70 6.17 -9.94 14.57
N LEU A 71 7.39 -9.77 15.11
CA LEU A 71 8.21 -10.83 15.67
C LEU A 71 7.49 -11.57 16.81
#